data_AF-A0AAV2W3B1-F1
#
_entry.id   AF-A0AAV2W3B1-F1
#
_cell.length_a   1.000
_cell.length_b   1.000
_cell.length_c   1.000
_cell.angle_alpha   90.00
_cell.angle_beta   90.00
_cell.angle_gamma   90.00
#
_symmetry.space_group_name_H-M   'P 1'
#
loop_
_entity.id
_entity.type
_entity.pdbx_description
1 polymer ?
#
loop_
_entity_poly.entity_id
_entity_poly.type
_entity_poly.pdbx_seq_one_letter_code
_entity_poly.pdbx_strand_id
1 'polypeptide(L)'
;MEVTSIQDGIIIDHVPAGTALKVLEYLRIDPATTKLALIMNTTSRRYGSKDIIKIEDAQDVDLDVLGLVARQATVDIIHGGQIVNKQTPTLPERVVNVITCVNPRCVTTTEPGIDQVFYLDHTDDEVYRCRYCDEEAKF
;
A
#
# COMPACT_ATOMS: atom_id res chain seq x y z
N MET A 1 -14.96 21.63 4.93
CA MET A 1 -14.84 20.31 5.57
C MET A 1 -13.58 20.36 6.41
N GLU A 2 -13.72 20.54 7.73
CA GLU A 2 -12.58 20.51 8.63
C GLU A 2 -12.31 19.06 8.99
N VAL A 3 -11.23 18.52 8.45
CA VAL A 3 -10.69 17.23 8.90
C VAL A 3 -9.69 17.58 9.98
N THR A 4 -9.98 17.17 11.22
CA THR A 4 -9.14 17.43 12.38
C THR A 4 -7.67 17.07 12.10
N SER A 5 -6.76 17.84 12.70
CA SER A 5 -5.33 17.53 12.69
C SER A 5 -5.08 16.29 13.54
N ILE A 6 -4.27 15.38 13.02
CA ILE A 6 -3.79 14.21 13.76
C ILE A 6 -2.72 14.69 14.76
N GLN A 7 -2.74 14.18 16.00
CA GLN A 7 -1.65 14.42 16.95
C GLN A 7 -0.47 13.47 16.69
N ASP A 8 -0.74 12.18 16.59
CA ASP A 8 0.26 11.15 16.33
C ASP A 8 -0.31 10.12 15.34
N GLY A 9 0.44 9.79 14.29
CA GLY A 9 0.00 8.85 13.25
C GLY A 9 0.61 9.10 11.88
N ILE A 10 -0.10 8.68 10.83
CA ILE A 10 0.35 8.84 9.44
C ILE A 10 -0.72 9.47 8.55
N ILE A 11 -0.28 10.24 7.57
CA ILE A 11 -1.12 10.74 6.47
C ILE A 11 -0.54 10.21 5.16
N ILE A 12 -1.34 9.44 4.43
CA ILE A 12 -1.01 8.97 3.08
C ILE A 12 -1.75 9.88 2.10
N ASP A 13 -1.02 10.79 1.46
CA ASP A 13 -1.54 11.72 0.47
C ASP A 13 -1.18 11.26 -0.95
N HIS A 14 -1.89 11.78 -1.95
CA HIS A 14 -1.70 11.45 -3.38
C HIS A 14 -1.95 9.97 -3.71
N VAL A 15 -2.79 9.29 -2.94
CA VAL A 15 -3.28 7.95 -3.29
C VAL A 15 -4.10 8.04 -4.59
N PRO A 16 -3.94 7.12 -5.56
CA PRO A 16 -4.77 7.10 -6.75
C PRO A 16 -6.26 7.13 -6.41
N ALA A 17 -7.04 7.93 -7.13
CA ALA A 17 -8.45 8.13 -6.81
C ALA A 17 -9.25 6.80 -6.86
N GLY A 18 -10.08 6.57 -5.84
CA GLY A 18 -10.89 5.35 -5.72
C GLY A 18 -10.15 4.11 -5.21
N THR A 19 -8.87 4.24 -4.80
CA THR A 19 -8.05 3.09 -4.35
C THR A 19 -7.75 3.07 -2.86
N ALA A 20 -8.23 4.05 -2.07
CA ALA A 20 -7.94 4.12 -0.64
C ALA A 20 -8.29 2.85 0.15
N LEU A 21 -9.39 2.18 -0.19
CA LEU A 21 -9.78 0.93 0.48
C LEU A 21 -8.82 -0.23 0.15
N LYS A 22 -8.34 -0.31 -1.10
CA LYS A 22 -7.32 -1.29 -1.51
C LYS A 22 -6.01 -1.02 -0.76
N VAL A 23 -5.66 0.25 -0.52
CA VAL A 23 -4.50 0.60 0.32
C VAL A 23 -4.66 0.08 1.74
N LEU A 24 -5.82 0.28 2.39
CA LEU A 24 -6.05 -0.24 3.74
C LEU A 24 -5.93 -1.77 3.80
N GLU A 25 -6.48 -2.49 2.80
CA GLU A 25 -6.36 -3.94 2.69
C GLU A 25 -4.89 -4.38 2.63
N TYR A 26 -4.07 -3.72 1.80
CA TYR A 26 -2.64 -4.04 1.66
C TYR A 26 -1.86 -3.75 2.93
N LEU A 27 -2.16 -2.63 3.61
CA LEU A 27 -1.58 -2.28 4.90
C LEU A 27 -2.11 -3.14 6.05
N ARG A 28 -3.06 -4.06 5.78
CA ARG A 28 -3.75 -4.90 6.78
C ARG A 28 -4.43 -4.10 7.89
N ILE A 29 -4.99 -2.95 7.52
CA ILE A 29 -5.68 -2.04 8.44
C ILE A 29 -7.18 -2.31 8.33
N ASP A 30 -7.78 -2.69 9.45
CA ASP A 30 -9.22 -2.85 9.55
C ASP A 30 -9.91 -1.50 9.84
N PRO A 31 -10.68 -0.94 8.89
CA PRO A 31 -11.36 0.34 9.08
C PRO A 31 -12.47 0.29 10.14
N ALA A 32 -12.95 -0.90 10.54
CA ALA A 32 -13.97 -1.02 11.56
C ALA A 32 -13.43 -0.84 12.99
N THR A 33 -12.13 -1.09 13.19
CA THR A 33 -11.48 -1.05 14.51
C THR A 33 -10.42 0.05 14.63
N THR A 34 -9.98 0.62 13.50
CA THR A 34 -8.94 1.66 13.46
C THR A 34 -9.53 3.06 13.42
N LYS A 35 -8.98 3.99 14.22
CA LYS A 35 -9.30 5.42 14.10
C LYS A 35 -8.64 5.99 12.85
N LEU A 36 -9.45 6.28 11.85
CA LEU A 36 -8.97 6.81 10.58
C LEU A 36 -9.96 7.78 9.96
N ALA A 37 -9.48 8.56 8.99
CA ALA A 37 -10.32 9.34 8.10
C ALA A 37 -9.93 9.06 6.64
N LEU A 38 -10.93 8.84 5.80
CA LEU A 38 -10.78 8.68 4.36
C LEU A 38 -11.41 9.85 3.64
N ILE A 39 -10.67 10.42 2.69
CA ILE A 39 -11.16 11.47 1.80
C ILE A 39 -10.95 10.95 0.39
N MET A 40 -12.02 10.50 -0.26
CA MET A 40 -11.92 9.86 -1.58
C MET A 40 -12.35 10.79 -2.70
N ASN A 41 -11.74 10.62 -3.88
CA ASN A 41 -12.02 11.37 -5.10
C ASN A 41 -11.98 12.91 -4.93
N THR A 42 -11.13 13.39 -4.02
CA THR A 42 -10.96 14.83 -3.80
C THR A 42 -10.08 15.44 -4.88
N THR A 43 -10.21 16.75 -5.10
CA THR A 43 -9.45 17.45 -6.13
C THR A 43 -7.95 17.40 -5.82
N SER A 44 -7.16 17.02 -6.81
CA SER A 44 -5.70 17.06 -6.78
C SER A 44 -5.21 18.06 -7.81
N ARG A 45 -4.41 19.04 -7.39
CA ARG A 45 -3.76 19.97 -8.33
C ARG A 45 -2.80 19.26 -9.28
N ARG A 46 -2.17 18.18 -8.82
CA ARG A 46 -1.14 17.45 -9.55
C ARG A 46 -1.70 16.33 -10.42
N TYR A 47 -2.77 15.67 -9.97
CA TYR A 47 -3.28 14.43 -10.58
C TYR A 47 -4.75 14.51 -11.01
N GLY A 48 -5.38 15.70 -10.92
CA GLY A 48 -6.82 15.89 -11.17
C GLY A 48 -7.68 15.45 -9.98
N SER A 49 -7.61 14.18 -9.61
CA SER A 49 -8.23 13.61 -8.41
C SER A 49 -7.24 12.78 -7.60
N LYS A 50 -7.52 12.63 -6.30
CA LYS A 50 -6.75 11.77 -5.39
C LYS A 50 -7.63 11.28 -4.25
N ASP A 51 -7.15 10.26 -3.56
CA ASP A 51 -7.60 9.92 -2.22
C ASP A 51 -6.56 10.36 -1.18
N ILE A 52 -7.02 10.55 0.06
CA ILE A 52 -6.19 10.83 1.23
C ILE A 52 -6.62 9.88 2.36
N ILE A 53 -5.65 9.24 3.00
CA ILE A 53 -5.85 8.36 4.15
C ILE A 53 -5.14 8.98 5.35
N LYS A 54 -5.85 9.09 6.47
CA LYS A 54 -5.33 9.57 7.75
C LYS A 54 -5.54 8.48 8.78
N ILE A 55 -4.49 8.09 9.50
CA ILE A 55 -4.54 6.99 10.47
C ILE A 55 -3.89 7.48 11.77
N GLU A 56 -4.62 7.41 12.87
CA GLU A 56 -4.08 7.73 14.21
C GLU A 56 -3.32 6.51 14.76
N ASP A 57 -2.33 6.76 15.64
CA ASP A 57 -1.60 5.72 16.39
C ASP A 57 -0.92 4.63 15.51
N ALA A 58 -0.49 4.99 14.30
CA ALA A 58 -0.03 4.07 13.26
C ALA A 58 1.46 3.66 13.33
N GLN A 59 2.02 3.43 14.53
CA GLN A 59 3.46 3.17 14.71
C GLN A 59 3.91 1.81 14.10
N ASP A 60 3.01 0.83 14.03
CA ASP A 60 3.31 -0.54 13.58
C ASP A 60 2.83 -0.85 12.15
N VAL A 61 2.46 0.18 11.37
CA VAL A 61 2.00 -0.02 9.99
C VAL A 61 3.20 -0.28 9.07
N ASP A 62 3.20 -1.44 8.41
CA ASP A 62 4.18 -1.76 7.37
C ASP A 62 3.87 -0.95 6.10
N LEU A 63 4.72 0.03 5.79
CA LEU A 63 4.57 0.91 4.65
C LEU A 63 5.24 0.38 3.37
N ASP A 64 6.02 -0.70 3.45
CA ASP A 64 6.79 -1.21 2.30
C ASP A 64 5.85 -1.70 1.19
N VAL A 65 4.72 -2.30 1.58
CA VAL A 65 3.70 -2.80 0.65
C VAL A 65 2.94 -1.69 -0.07
N LEU A 66 3.01 -0.43 0.42
CA LEU A 66 2.32 0.70 -0.18
C LEU A 66 2.80 0.98 -1.60
N GLY A 67 4.06 0.68 -1.90
CA GLY A 67 4.64 0.80 -3.24
C GLY A 67 3.91 -0.03 -4.30
N LEU A 68 3.20 -1.10 -3.93
CA LEU A 68 2.47 -1.92 -4.90
C LEU A 68 1.19 -1.26 -5.42
N VAL A 69 0.52 -0.47 -4.57
CA VAL A 69 -0.81 0.08 -4.83
C VAL A 69 -0.80 1.59 -5.03
N ALA A 70 0.18 2.29 -4.46
CA ALA A 70 0.22 3.74 -4.42
C ALA A 70 1.65 4.29 -4.54
N ARG A 71 2.40 3.89 -5.59
CA ARG A 71 3.77 4.39 -5.89
C ARG A 71 3.92 5.91 -5.85
N GLN A 72 2.88 6.62 -6.29
CA GLN A 72 2.88 8.09 -6.37
C GLN A 72 2.48 8.80 -5.06
N ALA A 73 2.13 8.03 -4.02
CA ALA A 73 1.71 8.59 -2.75
C ALA A 73 2.88 9.23 -1.99
N THR A 74 2.54 10.02 -0.97
CA THR A 74 3.48 10.54 0.01
C THR A 74 2.96 10.16 1.38
N VAL A 75 3.84 9.63 2.23
CA VAL A 75 3.53 9.31 3.62
C VAL A 75 4.15 10.37 4.51
N ASP A 76 3.30 11.13 5.19
CA ASP A 76 3.70 12.10 6.21
C ASP A 76 3.52 11.46 7.59
N ILE A 77 4.63 11.30 8.32
CA ILE A 77 4.62 10.80 9.71
C ILE A 77 4.41 11.98 10.64
N ILE A 78 3.40 11.90 11.50
CA ILE A 78 2.97 12.96 12.40
C ILE A 78 3.31 12.58 13.84
N HIS A 79 3.94 13.49 14.57
CA HIS A 79 4.16 13.39 16.01
C HIS A 79 3.94 14.76 16.66
N GLY A 80 3.15 14.82 17.74
CA GLY A 80 2.80 16.08 18.41
C GLY A 80 2.13 17.12 17.49
N GLY A 81 1.36 16.67 16.50
CA GLY A 81 0.66 17.53 15.53
C GLY A 81 1.53 18.09 14.41
N GLN A 82 2.79 17.68 14.30
CA GLN A 82 3.73 18.16 13.29
C GLN A 82 4.25 17.01 12.42
N ILE A 83 4.55 17.31 11.15
CA ILE A 83 5.20 16.35 10.25
C ILE A 83 6.66 16.23 10.69
N VAL A 84 7.02 15.06 11.21
CA VAL A 84 8.40 14.75 11.64
C VAL A 84 9.19 14.01 10.58
N ASN A 85 8.52 13.35 9.63
CA ASN A 85 9.17 12.67 8.51
C ASN A 85 8.23 12.65 7.28
N LYS A 86 8.83 12.62 6.09
CA LYS A 86 8.15 12.42 4.81
C LYS A 86 8.82 11.28 4.06
N GLN A 87 8.03 10.32 3.62
CA GLN A 87 8.51 9.17 2.87
C GLN A 87 7.75 9.04 1.55
N THR A 88 8.44 8.56 0.53
CA THR A 88 7.83 8.16 -0.73
C THR A 88 7.90 6.64 -0.83
N PRO A 89 6.78 5.95 -1.11
CA PRO A 89 6.79 4.50 -1.23
C PRO A 89 7.73 4.06 -2.34
N THR A 90 8.61 3.12 -2.03
CA THR A 90 9.43 2.42 -3.02
C THR A 90 8.84 1.04 -3.28
N LEU A 91 9.18 0.45 -4.42
CA LEU A 91 8.84 -0.95 -4.63
C LEU A 91 9.66 -1.85 -3.72
N PRO A 92 9.02 -2.75 -2.96
CA PRO A 92 9.74 -3.76 -2.20
C PRO A 92 10.39 -4.79 -3.13
N GLU A 93 11.65 -5.15 -2.88
CA GLU A 93 12.36 -6.19 -3.64
C GLU A 93 11.68 -7.56 -3.57
N ARG A 94 10.92 -7.80 -2.50
CA ARG A 94 10.23 -9.06 -2.23
C ARG A 94 8.94 -8.80 -1.47
N VAL A 95 7.88 -9.50 -1.85
CA VAL A 95 6.57 -9.47 -1.17
C VAL A 95 6.11 -10.88 -0.84
N VAL A 96 5.43 -11.03 0.31
CA VAL A 96 5.00 -12.32 0.84
C VAL A 96 3.52 -12.26 1.21
N ASN A 97 2.71 -13.12 0.59
CA ASN A 97 1.26 -13.21 0.81
C ASN A 97 0.51 -11.89 0.54
N VAL A 98 1.03 -11.07 -0.37
CA VAL A 98 0.39 -9.84 -0.86
C VAL A 98 -0.18 -10.06 -2.26
N ILE A 99 0.58 -10.75 -3.11
CA ILE A 99 0.19 -11.12 -4.47
C ILE A 99 -0.13 -12.61 -4.49
N THR A 100 -1.17 -13.01 -5.21
CA THR A 100 -1.54 -14.42 -5.40
C THR A 100 -1.11 -14.90 -6.78
N CYS A 101 -0.43 -16.05 -6.87
CA CYS A 101 -0.07 -16.65 -8.16
C CYS A 101 -1.31 -17.21 -8.86
N VAL A 102 -1.52 -16.78 -10.10
CA VAL A 102 -2.64 -17.22 -10.95
C VAL A 102 -2.27 -18.39 -11.86
N ASN A 103 -1.01 -18.84 -11.87
CA ASN A 103 -0.59 -20.01 -12.63
C ASN A 103 -1.15 -21.28 -11.97
N PRO A 104 -2.10 -22.00 -12.59
CA PRO A 104 -2.75 -23.16 -11.97
C PRO A 104 -1.80 -24.35 -11.75
N ARG A 105 -0.59 -24.31 -12.33
CA ARG A 105 0.44 -25.33 -12.14
C ARG A 105 1.51 -24.93 -11.11
N CYS A 106 1.40 -23.73 -10.52
CA CYS A 106 2.34 -23.31 -9.49
C CYS A 106 2.09 -24.10 -8.19
N VAL A 107 3.19 -24.50 -7.52
CA VAL A 107 3.12 -25.23 -6.26
C VAL A 107 2.33 -24.48 -5.19
N THR A 108 2.40 -23.15 -5.18
CA THR A 108 1.67 -22.30 -4.23
C THR A 108 0.16 -22.25 -4.48
N THR A 109 -0.28 -22.64 -5.68
CA THR A 109 -1.70 -22.70 -6.06
C THR A 109 -2.27 -24.10 -5.87
N THR A 110 -1.43 -25.14 -5.90
CA THR A 110 -1.85 -26.54 -5.74
C THR A 110 -1.75 -27.03 -4.29
N GLU A 111 -0.78 -26.55 -3.51
CA GLU A 111 -0.53 -27.00 -2.15
C GLU A 111 -0.86 -25.92 -1.11
N PRO A 112 -1.67 -26.21 -0.08
CA PRO A 112 -1.98 -25.27 0.98
C PRO A 112 -0.79 -25.05 1.92
N GLY A 113 -0.71 -23.87 2.53
CA GLY A 113 0.30 -23.56 3.55
C GLY A 113 1.67 -23.15 3.00
N ILE A 114 1.82 -22.99 1.69
CA ILE A 114 3.02 -22.40 1.08
C ILE A 114 2.81 -20.91 0.89
N ASP A 115 3.73 -20.10 1.43
CA ASP A 115 3.71 -18.66 1.24
C ASP A 115 3.84 -18.27 -0.23
N GLN A 116 2.99 -17.35 -0.67
CA GLN A 116 3.05 -16.73 -2.00
C GLN A 116 4.15 -15.67 -1.99
N VAL A 117 5.31 -16.01 -2.53
CA VAL A 117 6.48 -15.13 -2.57
C VAL A 117 6.68 -14.62 -3.99
N PHE A 118 6.77 -13.30 -4.13
CA PHE A 118 7.11 -12.62 -5.38
C PHE A 118 8.33 -11.75 -5.18
N TYR A 119 9.15 -11.61 -6.22
CA TYR A 119 10.32 -10.74 -6.24
C TYR A 119 10.17 -9.70 -7.35
N LEU A 120 10.76 -8.52 -7.13
CA LEU A 120 10.84 -7.46 -8.12
C LEU A 120 11.90 -7.85 -9.17
N ASP A 121 11.49 -7.92 -10.44
CA ASP A 121 12.37 -8.14 -11.57
C ASP A 121 12.75 -6.80 -12.20
N HIS A 122 14.02 -6.44 -12.06
CA HIS A 122 14.58 -5.20 -12.61
C HIS A 122 14.93 -5.29 -14.10
N THR A 123 14.86 -6.49 -14.70
CA THR A 123 15.20 -6.68 -16.12
C THR A 123 14.06 -6.35 -17.07
N ASP A 124 12.81 -6.46 -16.60
CA ASP A 124 11.58 -6.25 -17.38
C ASP A 124 10.65 -5.25 -16.66
N ASP A 125 10.74 -3.95 -16.96
CA ASP A 125 9.77 -2.90 -16.57
C ASP A 125 9.31 -2.86 -15.08
N GLU A 126 10.15 -3.29 -14.13
CA GLU A 126 9.83 -3.36 -12.69
C GLU A 126 8.57 -4.21 -12.39
N VAL A 127 8.45 -5.36 -13.07
CA VAL A 127 7.38 -6.33 -12.82
C VAL A 127 7.69 -7.25 -11.63
N TYR A 128 6.66 -7.81 -11.01
CA TYR A 128 6.85 -8.85 -9.99
C TYR A 128 6.74 -10.24 -10.62
N ARG A 129 7.63 -11.16 -10.25
CA ARG A 129 7.58 -12.56 -10.69
C ARG A 129 7.44 -13.51 -9.52
N CYS A 130 6.67 -14.58 -9.71
CA CYS A 130 6.47 -15.62 -8.70
C CYS A 130 7.79 -16.35 -8.45
N ARG A 131 8.22 -16.45 -7.19
CA ARG A 131 9.48 -17.11 -6.80
C ARG A 131 9.54 -18.61 -7.18
N TYR A 132 8.40 -19.24 -7.43
CA TYR A 132 8.29 -20.68 -7.65
C TYR A 132 8.12 -21.08 -9.12
N CYS A 133 7.49 -20.25 -9.94
CA CYS A 133 7.21 -20.57 -11.34
C CYS A 133 7.62 -19.48 -12.34
N ASP A 134 8.22 -18.37 -11.86
CA ASP A 134 8.64 -17.19 -12.62
C ASP A 134 7.54 -16.51 -13.47
N GLU A 135 6.28 -16.91 -13.30
CA GLU A 135 5.13 -16.24 -13.89
C GLU A 135 5.03 -14.80 -13.38
N GLU A 136 4.80 -13.87 -14.30
CA GLU A 136 4.55 -12.46 -14.00
C GLU A 136 3.26 -12.28 -13.20
N ALA A 137 3.32 -11.42 -12.19
CA ALA A 137 2.21 -11.09 -11.33
C ALA A 137 1.11 -10.33 -12.09
N LYS A 138 -0.15 -10.64 -11.79
CA LYS A 138 -1.34 -9.96 -12.33
C LYS A 138 -2.18 -9.47 -11.14
N PHE A 139 -2.19 -8.16 -10.86
CA PHE A 139 -2.84 -7.56 -9.66
C PHE A 139 -3.41 -6.16 -9.89
#